data_AF-A0A924XSX9-F1
#
_entry.id   AF-A0A924XSX9-F1
#
_cell.length_a   1.000
_cell.length_b   1.000
_cell.length_c   1.000
_cell.angle_alpha   90.00
_cell.angle_beta   90.00
_cell.angle_gamma   90.00
#
_symmetry.space_group_name_H-M   'P 1'
#
loop_
_entity.id
_entity.type
_entity.pdbx_description
1 polymer ?
#
loop_
_entity_poly.entity_id
_entity_poly.type
_entity_poly.pdbx_seq_one_letter_code
_entity_poly.pdbx_strand_id
1 'polypeptide(L)' 'MIPNKAARNERRKLTATAINTIAMSLVVTGAVVPIVSLAYQVPLPQPMFWVLSVALWMTAGIGMHMIARLLLGGIEE' A
#
# COMPACT_ATOMS: atom_id res chain seq x y z
N MET A 1 18.46 5.84 27.01
CA MET A 1 17.20 6.45 27.48
C MET A 1 16.05 5.68 26.83
N ILE A 2 15.27 4.92 27.61
CA ILE A 2 14.12 4.19 27.08
C ILE A 2 13.05 5.23 26.75
N PRO A 3 12.55 5.32 25.51
CA PRO A 3 11.54 6.31 25.14
C PRO A 3 10.28 6.10 25.99
N ASN A 4 9.70 7.21 26.47
CA ASN A 4 8.44 7.15 27.20
C ASN A 4 7.33 6.56 26.30
N LYS A 5 6.25 6.08 26.93
CA LYS A 5 5.14 5.41 26.23
C LYS A 5 4.55 6.25 25.09
N ALA A 6 4.38 7.56 25.33
CA ALA A 6 3.85 8.49 24.34
C ALA A 6 4.73 8.53 23.07
N ALA A 7 6.05 8.68 23.24
CA ALA A 7 7.00 8.68 22.13
C ALA A 7 7.02 7.35 21.37
N ARG A 8 6.87 6.21 22.06
CA ARG A 8 6.77 4.89 21.42
C ARG A 8 5.50 4.78 20.56
N ASN A 9 4.36 5.23 21.08
CA ASN A 9 3.08 5.20 20.36
C ASN A 9 3.08 6.14 19.15
N GLU A 10 3.67 7.32 19.29
CA GLU A 10 3.78 8.29 18.20
C GLU A 10 4.65 7.75 17.05
N ARG A 11 5.78 7.10 17.37
CA ARG A 11 6.59 6.39 16.37
C ARG A 11 5.79 5.28 15.67
N ARG A 12 5.01 4.47 16.41
CA ARG A 12 4.16 3.42 15.81
C ARG A 12 3.12 4.02 14.85
N LYS A 13 2.49 5.14 15.22
CA LYS A 13 1.53 5.85 14.35
C LYS A 13 2.21 6.34 13.08
N LEU A 14 3.34 7.04 13.19
CA LEU A 14 4.07 7.56 12.04
C LEU A 14 4.50 6.44 11.08
N THR A 15 5.02 5.33 11.61
CA THR A 15 5.39 4.16 10.79
C THR A 15 4.16 3.55 10.11
N ALA A 16 3.06 3.39 10.83
CA ALA A 16 1.82 2.87 10.23
C ALA A 16 1.29 3.79 9.12
N THR A 17 1.33 5.11 9.32
CA THR A 17 0.96 6.09 8.30
C THR A 17 1.86 6.01 7.08
N ALA A 18 3.17 5.88 7.26
CA ALA A 18 4.12 5.72 6.16
C ALA A 18 3.83 4.44 5.35
N ILE A 19 3.65 3.30 6.02
CA ILE A 19 3.33 2.02 5.37
C ILE A 19 1.97 2.10 4.65
N ASN A 20 0.97 2.74 5.26
CA ASN A 20 -0.32 2.93 4.63
C ASN A 20 -0.25 3.83 3.38
N THR A 21 0.62 4.83 3.39
CA THR A 21 0.86 5.69 2.21
C THR A 21 1.47 4.87 1.07
N ILE A 22 2.45 4.01 1.38
CA ILE A 22 3.02 3.07 0.40
C ILE A 22 1.92 2.13 -0.14
N ALA A 23 1.11 1.55 0.74
CA ALA A 23 0.00 0.68 0.37
C ALA A 23 -0.96 1.37 -0.63
N MET A 24 -1.34 2.61 -0.34
CA MET A 24 -2.18 3.41 -1.23
C MET A 24 -1.51 3.66 -2.58
N SER A 25 -0.22 4.02 -2.61
CA SER A 25 0.52 4.19 -3.87
C SER A 25 0.54 2.92 -4.71
N LEU A 26 0.67 1.74 -4.10
CA LEU A 26 0.63 0.46 -4.82
C LEU A 26 -0.75 0.22 -5.45
N VAL A 27 -1.84 0.43 -4.68
CA VAL A 27 -3.22 0.27 -5.16
C VAL A 27 -3.50 1.26 -6.30
N VAL A 28 -3.14 2.53 -6.13
CA VAL A 28 -3.31 3.57 -7.14
C VAL A 28 -2.53 3.22 -8.40
N THR A 29 -1.28 2.75 -8.28
CA THR A 29 -0.48 2.33 -9.45
C THR A 29 -1.15 1.19 -10.20
N GLY A 30 -1.61 0.16 -9.48
CA GLY A 30 -2.30 -0.99 -10.06
C GLY A 30 -3.63 -0.65 -10.74
N ALA A 31 -4.30 0.43 -10.33
CA ALA A 31 -5.57 0.88 -10.91
C ALA A 31 -5.41 1.93 -12.01
N VAL A 32 -4.55 2.92 -11.81
CA VAL A 32 -4.39 4.08 -12.71
C VAL A 32 -3.64 3.70 -13.98
N VAL A 33 -2.57 2.89 -13.89
CA VAL A 33 -1.81 2.48 -15.08
C VAL A 33 -2.74 1.80 -16.11
N PRO A 34 -3.65 0.90 -15.72
CA PRO A 34 -4.62 0.35 -16.65
C PRO A 34 -5.51 1.35 -17.35
N ILE A 35 -6.04 2.31 -16.60
CA ILE A 35 -6.94 3.34 -17.12
C ILE A 35 -6.18 4.20 -18.15
N VAL A 36 -4.95 4.59 -17.83
CA VAL A 36 -4.09 5.38 -18.72
C VAL A 36 -3.78 4.62 -20.00
N SER A 37 -3.38 3.34 -19.92
CA SER A 37 -3.07 2.56 -21.12
C SER A 37 -4.28 2.42 -22.04
N LEU A 38 -5.48 2.24 -21.49
CA LEU A 38 -6.73 2.21 -22.27
C LEU A 38 -7.03 3.58 -22.91
N ALA A 39 -6.88 4.67 -22.16
CA ALA A 39 -7.18 6.02 -22.64
C ALA A 39 -6.26 6.47 -23.79
N TYR A 40 -4.99 6.09 -23.74
CA TYR A 40 -3.98 6.46 -24.75
C TYR A 40 -3.73 5.36 -25.80
N GLN A 41 -4.52 4.28 -25.78
CA GLN A 41 -4.39 3.13 -26.69
C GLN A 41 -2.95 2.56 -26.72
N VAL A 42 -2.27 2.59 -25.57
CA VAL A 42 -0.93 2.02 -25.43
C VAL A 42 -1.02 0.52 -25.62
N PRO A 43 -0.16 -0.09 -26.46
CA PRO A 43 -0.15 -1.55 -26.64
C PRO A 43 -0.07 -2.26 -25.29
N LEU A 44 -1.11 -3.04 -24.98
CA LEU A 44 -1.14 -3.83 -23.77
C LEU A 44 -0.35 -5.13 -23.99
N PRO A 45 0.40 -5.59 -22.97
CA PRO A 45 0.94 -6.94 -22.98
C PRO A 45 -0.20 -7.97 -23.04
N GLN A 46 0.12 -9.24 -23.25
CA GLN A 46 -0.89 -10.31 -23.34
C GLN A 46 -1.90 -10.21 -22.17
N PRO A 47 -3.21 -10.43 -22.41
CA PRO A 47 -4.25 -10.20 -21.41
C PRO A 47 -3.98 -10.85 -20.06
N MET A 48 -3.36 -12.04 -20.07
CA MET A 48 -2.95 -12.75 -18.85
C MET A 48 -1.91 -11.97 -18.03
N PHE A 49 -0.84 -11.45 -18.67
CA PHE A 49 0.19 -10.67 -17.96
C PHE A 49 -0.37 -9.39 -17.38
N TRP A 50 -1.32 -8.79 -18.08
CA TRP A 50 -2.01 -7.60 -17.61
C TRP A 50 -2.81 -7.87 -16.34
N VAL A 51 -3.67 -8.88 -16.35
CA VAL A 51 -4.47 -9.30 -15.19
C VAL A 51 -3.59 -9.67 -14.01
N LEU A 52 -2.52 -10.43 -14.24
CA LEU A 52 -1.56 -10.81 -13.21
C LEU A 52 -0.85 -9.60 -12.61
N SER A 53 -0.50 -8.61 -13.45
CA SER A 53 0.13 -7.37 -12.98
C SER A 53 -0.81 -6.60 -12.05
N VAL A 54 -2.06 -6.36 -12.47
CA VAL A 54 -3.06 -5.68 -11.64
C VAL A 54 -3.29 -6.45 -10.32
N ALA A 55 -3.46 -7.77 -10.40
CA ALA A 55 -3.64 -8.61 -9.22
C ALA A 55 -2.46 -8.51 -8.25
N LEU A 56 -1.23 -8.51 -8.76
CA LEU A 56 -0.01 -8.38 -7.96
C LEU A 56 0.04 -7.04 -7.22
N TRP A 57 -0.18 -5.92 -7.93
CA TRP A 57 -0.20 -4.58 -7.32
C TRP A 57 -1.29 -4.44 -6.25
N MET A 58 -2.50 -4.95 -6.53
CA MET A 58 -3.61 -4.92 -5.57
C MET A 58 -3.31 -5.77 -4.34
N THR A 59 -2.77 -6.98 -4.52
CA THR A 59 -2.44 -7.88 -3.41
C THR A 59 -1.31 -7.29 -2.55
N ALA A 60 -0.29 -6.71 -3.17
CA ALA A 60 0.80 -6.04 -2.46
C ALA A 60 0.30 -4.81 -1.67
N GLY A 61 -0.54 -3.97 -2.29
CA GLY A 61 -1.17 -2.82 -1.64
C GLY A 61 -2.04 -3.22 -0.44
N ILE A 62 -2.93 -4.20 -0.61
CA ILE A 62 -3.77 -4.73 0.47
C ILE A 62 -2.91 -5.31 1.59
N GLY A 63 -1.88 -6.09 1.25
CA GLY A 63 -0.94 -6.67 2.23
C GLY A 63 -0.26 -5.58 3.07
N MET A 64 0.27 -4.53 2.44
CA MET A 64 0.89 -3.40 3.13
C MET A 64 -0.11 -2.64 3.99
N HIS A 65 -1.35 -2.46 3.53
CA HIS A 65 -2.41 -1.85 4.33
C HIS A 65 -2.71 -2.66 5.60
N MET A 66 -2.76 -3.99 5.50
CA MET A 66 -2.95 -4.86 6.66
C MET A 66 -1.78 -4.75 7.66
N ILE A 67 -0.54 -4.68 7.18
CA ILE A 67 0.63 -4.45 8.03
C ILE A 67 0.52 -3.11 8.79
N ALA A 68 0.09 -2.05 8.12
CA ALA A 68 -0.16 -0.76 8.78
C ALA A 68 -1.22 -0.87 9.88
N ARG A 69 -2.32 -1.61 9.64
CA ARG A 69 -3.35 -1.84 10.66
C ARG A 69 -2.83 -2.63 11.86
N LEU A 70 -2.01 -3.66 11.62
CA LEU A 70 -1.39 -4.43 12.70
C LEU A 70 -0.48 -3.56 13.58
N LEU A 71 0.27 -2.62 12.99
CA LEU A 71 1.09 -1.68 13.74
C LEU A 71 0.26 -0.71 14.60
N LEU A 72 -0.86 -0.23 14.09
CA LEU A 72 -1.79 0.61 14.86
C LEU A 72 -2.46 -0.17 15.99
N GLY A 73 -2.81 -1.43 15.76
CA GLY A 73 -3.39 -2.32 16.77
C GLY A 73 -2.46 -2.59 17.97
N GLY A 74 -1.16 -2.32 17.84
CA GLY A 74 -0.21 -2.40 18.95
C GLY A 74 -0.13 -1.14 19.82
N ILE A 75 -0.90 -0.09 19.58
CA ILE A 75 -0.85 1.12 20.42
C ILE A 75 -1.38 0.80 21.82
N GLU A 76 -0.64 1.19 22.86
CA GLU A 76 -0.99 0.96 24.26
C GLU A 76 -1.56 2.24 24.88
N GLU A 77 -2.70 2.17 25.59
CA GLU A 77 -3.29 3.29 26.35
C GLU A 77 -2.53 3.61 27.62
#